data_AF-A0A7W0SIE7-F1
#
_entry.id   AF-A0A7W0SIE7-F1
#
_cell.length_a   1.000
_cell.length_b   1.000
_cell.length_c   1.000
_cell.angle_alpha   90.00
_cell.angle_beta   90.00
_cell.angle_gamma   90.00
#
_symmetry.space_group_name_H-M   'P 1'
#
loop_
_entity.id
_entity.type
_entity.pdbx_description
1 polymer ?
#
loop_
_entity_poly.entity_id
_entity_poly.type
_entity_poly.pdbx_seq_one_letter_code
_entity_poly.pdbx_strand_id
1 'polypeptide(L)'
;RVPVSHLIGAEGDGMSFTHEWFRYERLMIAARCCGAMDRLLSEATAFAKERVQFGKPILEFQAIGHMLADSLTDLWASRLMTYELARGIDAGIDVKIQHTRCSMAKLFASEAAGRVADRAVQIFGGRGYMRENVAERFFRELRVDRIWEGTSEIQRNIVADQLAKRGVSNLIGEEAAP
;
A
#
# COMPACT_ATOMS: atom_id res chain seq x y z
N ARG A 1 -23.05 -28.70 -12.89
CA ARG A 1 -22.14 -29.08 -13.99
C ARG A 1 -21.94 -27.84 -14.86
N VAL A 2 -20.71 -27.56 -15.33
CA VAL A 2 -20.36 -26.37 -16.15
C VAL A 2 -19.94 -26.83 -17.56
N PRO A 3 -20.31 -26.14 -18.65
CA PRO A 3 -19.89 -26.50 -20.02
C PRO A 3 -18.36 -26.39 -20.25
N VAL A 4 -17.80 -27.27 -21.07
CA VAL A 4 -16.36 -27.24 -21.46
C VAL A 4 -15.99 -25.93 -22.16
N SER A 5 -16.94 -25.33 -22.90
CA SER A 5 -16.75 -24.04 -23.57
C SER A 5 -16.57 -22.85 -22.62
N HIS A 6 -16.80 -23.02 -21.31
CA HIS A 6 -16.52 -21.98 -20.31
C HIS A 6 -15.10 -22.11 -19.72
N LEU A 7 -14.29 -23.08 -20.17
CA LEU A 7 -12.89 -23.17 -19.78
C LEU A 7 -12.12 -21.98 -20.37
N ILE A 8 -11.41 -21.25 -19.50
CA ILE A 8 -10.52 -20.16 -19.91
C ILE A 8 -9.13 -20.77 -20.13
N GLY A 9 -8.60 -20.65 -21.34
CA GLY A 9 -7.34 -21.29 -21.73
C GLY A 9 -7.48 -22.79 -21.94
N ALA A 10 -6.37 -23.52 -21.82
CA ALA A 10 -6.31 -24.97 -21.88
C ALA A 10 -6.38 -25.60 -20.47
N GLU A 11 -6.66 -26.90 -20.43
CA GLU A 11 -6.60 -27.66 -19.18
C GLU A 11 -5.17 -27.63 -18.62
N GLY A 12 -5.03 -27.18 -17.37
CA GLY A 12 -3.73 -27.01 -16.71
C GLY A 12 -3.20 -25.57 -16.65
N ASP A 13 -3.78 -24.63 -17.40
CA ASP A 13 -3.30 -23.23 -17.44
C ASP A 13 -3.64 -22.40 -16.18
N GLY A 14 -4.47 -22.92 -15.27
CA GLY A 14 -4.97 -22.15 -14.12
C GLY A 14 -3.86 -21.51 -13.28
N MET A 15 -2.72 -22.18 -13.08
CA MET A 15 -1.62 -21.64 -12.28
C MET A 15 -0.88 -20.50 -12.96
N SER A 16 -0.73 -20.52 -14.29
CA SER A 16 -0.03 -19.44 -15.01
C SER A 16 -0.85 -18.16 -14.98
N PHE A 17 -2.16 -18.25 -15.22
CA PHE A 17 -3.08 -17.11 -15.10
C PHE A 17 -3.11 -16.53 -13.69
N THR A 18 -3.11 -17.40 -12.67
CA THR A 18 -3.12 -16.96 -11.28
C THR A 18 -1.84 -16.19 -10.93
N HIS A 19 -0.66 -16.67 -11.36
CA HIS A 19 0.60 -15.96 -11.12
C HIS A 19 0.69 -14.62 -11.83
N GLU A 20 0.14 -14.52 -13.03
CA GLU A 20 0.04 -13.25 -13.75
C GLU A 20 -0.88 -12.27 -13.02
N TRP A 21 -2.08 -12.72 -12.65
CA TRP A 21 -3.06 -11.93 -11.92
C TRP A 21 -2.50 -11.36 -10.62
N PHE A 22 -1.80 -12.17 -9.82
CA PHE A 22 -1.23 -11.73 -8.55
C PHE A 22 -0.24 -10.57 -8.67
N ARG A 23 0.43 -10.39 -9.83
CA ARG A 23 1.32 -9.22 -10.01
C ARG A 23 0.52 -7.93 -10.10
N TYR A 24 -0.55 -7.94 -10.89
CA TYR A 24 -1.41 -6.77 -11.07
C TYR A 24 -2.22 -6.46 -9.82
N GLU A 25 -2.75 -7.49 -9.18
CA GLU A 25 -3.54 -7.38 -7.96
C GLU A 25 -2.72 -6.71 -6.83
N ARG A 26 -1.45 -7.10 -6.64
CA ARG A 26 -0.55 -6.47 -5.66
C ARG A 26 -0.32 -4.99 -5.93
N LEU A 27 -0.19 -4.59 -7.20
CA LEU A 27 -0.09 -3.19 -7.58
C LEU A 27 -1.40 -2.44 -7.26
N MET A 28 -2.56 -3.06 -7.53
CA MET A 28 -3.86 -2.46 -7.20
C MET A 28 -4.05 -2.25 -5.69
N ILE A 29 -3.62 -3.20 -4.85
CA ILE A 29 -3.63 -3.02 -3.38
C ILE A 29 -2.75 -1.83 -2.99
N ALA A 30 -1.53 -1.72 -3.55
CA ALA A 30 -0.64 -0.60 -3.24
C ALA A 30 -1.26 0.76 -3.62
N ALA A 31 -1.90 0.83 -4.80
CA ALA A 31 -2.63 2.02 -5.24
C ALA A 31 -3.83 2.36 -4.34
N ARG A 32 -4.62 1.35 -3.94
CA ARG A 32 -5.74 1.51 -2.98
C ARG A 32 -5.26 2.08 -1.65
N CYS A 33 -4.14 1.55 -1.14
CA CYS A 33 -3.53 2.02 0.10
C CYS A 33 -3.11 3.49 0.01
N CYS A 34 -2.54 3.91 -1.13
CA CYS A 34 -2.21 5.33 -1.37
C CYS A 34 -3.44 6.24 -1.30
N GLY A 35 -4.56 5.84 -1.92
CA GLY A 35 -5.80 6.61 -1.87
C GLY A 35 -6.40 6.70 -0.46
N ALA A 36 -6.39 5.60 0.29
CA ALA A 36 -6.87 5.59 1.67
C ALA A 36 -6.04 6.48 2.60
N MET A 37 -4.70 6.41 2.48
CA MET A 37 -3.78 7.27 3.23
C MET A 37 -4.02 8.75 2.93
N ASP A 38 -4.16 9.11 1.65
CA ASP A 38 -4.43 10.50 1.23
C ASP A 38 -5.72 11.06 1.84
N ARG A 39 -6.79 10.26 1.84
CA ARG A 39 -8.06 10.65 2.47
C ARG A 39 -7.91 10.82 3.98
N LEU A 40 -7.29 9.86 4.66
CA LEU A 40 -7.05 9.93 6.10
C LEU A 40 -6.23 11.16 6.48
N LEU A 41 -5.17 11.46 5.73
CA LEU A 41 -4.29 12.58 5.99
C LEU A 41 -5.00 13.92 5.82
N SER A 42 -5.78 14.05 4.75
CA SER A 42 -6.53 15.27 4.47
C SER A 42 -7.51 15.58 5.59
N GLU A 43 -8.27 14.58 6.02
CA GLU A 43 -9.29 14.70 7.07
C GLU A 43 -8.66 14.95 8.44
N ALA A 44 -7.63 14.18 8.81
CA ALA A 44 -6.94 14.34 10.08
C ALA A 44 -6.23 15.70 10.18
N THR A 45 -5.64 16.18 9.09
CA THR A 45 -4.99 17.50 9.03
C THR A 45 -6.01 18.63 9.18
N ALA A 46 -7.15 18.55 8.48
CA ALA A 46 -8.22 19.54 8.59
C ALA A 46 -8.74 19.60 10.04
N PHE A 47 -9.06 18.44 10.63
CA PHE A 47 -9.48 18.37 12.03
C PHE A 47 -8.44 18.93 13.00
N ALA A 48 -7.16 18.63 12.78
CA ALA A 48 -6.08 19.12 13.65
C ALA A 48 -5.92 20.65 13.62
N LYS A 49 -6.25 21.29 12.49
CA LYS A 49 -6.24 22.75 12.34
C LYS A 49 -7.43 23.41 13.04
N GLU A 50 -8.59 22.76 13.06
CA GLU A 50 -9.83 23.35 13.60
C GLU A 50 -10.06 23.02 15.07
N ARG A 51 -9.66 21.85 15.54
CA ARG A 51 -9.88 21.41 16.92
C ARG A 51 -8.97 22.18 17.86
N VAL A 52 -9.56 22.97 18.75
CA VAL A 52 -8.83 23.73 19.78
C VAL A 52 -8.86 22.98 21.12
N GLN A 53 -7.70 22.80 21.75
CA GLN A 53 -7.54 22.36 23.14
C GLN A 53 -6.40 23.13 23.80
N PHE A 54 -6.50 23.37 25.10
CA PHE A 54 -5.52 24.17 25.85
C PHE A 54 -5.21 25.52 25.19
N GLY A 55 -6.24 26.16 24.61
CA GLY A 55 -6.15 27.50 24.03
C GLY A 55 -5.60 27.61 22.61
N LYS A 56 -5.26 26.50 21.92
CA LYS A 56 -4.76 26.53 20.54
C LYS A 56 -5.17 25.31 19.70
N PRO A 57 -5.14 25.39 18.36
CA PRO A 57 -5.31 24.23 17.48
C PRO A 57 -4.41 23.06 17.88
N ILE A 58 -4.94 21.83 17.84
CA ILE A 58 -4.16 20.66 18.25
C ILE A 58 -2.96 20.39 17.33
N LEU A 59 -2.99 20.91 16.09
CA LEU A 59 -1.85 20.87 15.17
C LEU A 59 -0.58 21.54 15.75
N GLU A 60 -0.74 22.52 16.64
CA GLU A 60 0.39 23.21 17.28
C GLU A 60 1.06 22.41 18.40
N PHE A 61 0.56 21.21 18.73
CA PHE A 61 1.27 20.28 19.58
C PHE A 61 2.19 19.41 18.73
N GLN A 62 3.49 19.43 19.03
CA GLN A 62 4.51 18.71 18.27
C GLN A 62 4.16 17.23 18.03
N ALA A 63 3.61 16.55 19.03
CA ALA A 63 3.20 15.15 18.90
C ALA A 63 2.17 14.92 17.77
N ILE A 64 1.21 15.82 17.56
CA ILE A 64 0.24 15.75 16.46
C ILE A 64 0.92 16.07 15.13
N GLY A 65 1.76 17.12 15.10
CA GLY A 65 2.55 17.47 13.93
C GLY A 65 3.46 16.33 13.45
N HIS A 66 4.10 15.61 14.37
CA HIS A 66 4.95 14.44 14.06
C HIS A 66 4.14 13.31 13.43
N MET A 67 2.96 12.99 13.98
CA MET A 67 2.09 11.95 13.40
C MET A 67 1.70 12.28 11.95
N LEU A 68 1.39 13.55 11.67
CA LEU A 68 1.06 14.00 10.31
C LEU A 68 2.28 13.98 9.40
N ALA A 69 3.46 14.41 9.88
CA ALA A 69 4.70 14.42 9.12
C ALA A 69 5.15 13.00 8.72
N ASP A 70 5.16 12.07 9.68
CA ASP A 70 5.49 10.67 9.41
C ASP A 70 4.52 10.06 8.40
N SER A 71 3.23 10.33 8.56
CA SER A 71 2.18 9.77 7.71
C SER A 71 2.20 10.35 6.29
N LEU A 72 2.57 11.63 6.13
CA LEU A 72 2.81 12.22 4.80
C LEU A 72 4.02 11.58 4.13
N THR A 73 5.08 11.31 4.89
CA THR A 73 6.28 10.63 4.39
C THR A 73 5.95 9.19 3.95
N ASP A 74 5.18 8.46 4.76
CA ASP A 74 4.67 7.13 4.44
C ASP A 74 3.85 7.13 3.12
N LEU A 75 2.95 8.10 2.94
CA LEU A 75 2.17 8.26 1.70
C LEU A 75 3.07 8.60 0.50
N TRP A 76 4.01 9.52 0.67
CA TRP A 76 4.92 9.93 -0.40
C TRP A 76 5.77 8.77 -0.91
N ALA A 77 6.40 8.03 0.00
CA ALA A 77 7.18 6.83 -0.34
C ALA A 77 6.31 5.77 -1.03
N SER A 78 5.07 5.56 -0.55
CA SER A 78 4.14 4.60 -1.15
C SER A 78 3.75 5.00 -2.57
N ARG A 79 3.46 6.29 -2.81
CA ARG A 79 3.15 6.82 -4.15
C ARG A 79 4.32 6.67 -5.11
N LEU A 80 5.53 7.03 -4.68
CA LEU A 80 6.74 6.90 -5.50
C LEU A 80 6.96 5.45 -5.92
N MET A 81 6.92 4.50 -4.97
CA MET A 81 7.10 3.08 -5.24
C MET A 81 6.00 2.53 -6.16
N THR A 82 4.75 2.91 -5.92
CA THR A 82 3.60 2.46 -6.74
C THR A 82 3.67 2.98 -8.17
N TYR A 83 3.99 4.26 -8.36
CA TYR A 83 4.05 4.87 -9.69
C TYR A 83 5.31 4.51 -10.47
N GLU A 84 6.44 4.31 -9.78
CA GLU A 84 7.65 3.78 -10.41
C GLU A 84 7.42 2.35 -10.94
N LEU A 85 6.82 1.48 -10.12
CA LEU A 85 6.40 0.15 -10.55
C LEU A 85 5.43 0.20 -11.74
N ALA A 86 4.38 1.02 -11.67
CA ALA A 86 3.40 1.14 -12.75
C ALA A 86 4.06 1.58 -14.07
N ARG A 87 4.91 2.63 -14.03
CA ARG A 87 5.67 3.07 -15.20
C ARG A 87 6.59 1.99 -15.75
N GLY A 88 7.24 1.21 -14.89
CA GLY A 88 8.07 0.09 -15.32
C GLY A 88 7.25 -0.99 -16.03
N ILE A 89 6.08 -1.34 -15.50
CA ILE A 89 5.17 -2.30 -16.13
C ILE A 89 4.74 -1.82 -17.51
N ASP A 90 4.34 -0.55 -17.63
CA ASP A 90 3.96 0.04 -18.92
C ASP A 90 5.13 0.06 -19.92
N ALA A 91 6.36 0.19 -19.43
CA ALA A 91 7.59 0.13 -20.23
C ALA A 91 8.07 -1.30 -20.55
N GLY A 92 7.39 -2.34 -20.04
CA GLY A 92 7.72 -3.73 -20.33
C GLY A 92 8.94 -4.27 -19.57
N ILE A 93 9.16 -3.84 -18.32
CA ILE A 93 10.23 -4.40 -17.47
C ILE A 93 10.16 -5.94 -17.39
N ASP A 94 11.31 -6.58 -17.17
CA ASP A 94 11.38 -8.03 -17.00
C ASP A 94 10.40 -8.52 -15.93
N VAL A 95 9.66 -9.58 -16.27
CA VAL A 95 8.57 -10.14 -15.47
C VAL A 95 9.03 -10.58 -14.07
N LYS A 96 10.29 -10.99 -13.90
CA LYS A 96 10.82 -11.39 -12.58
C LYS A 96 11.16 -10.16 -11.73
N ILE A 97 11.64 -9.09 -12.35
CA ILE A 97 11.82 -7.78 -11.69
C ILE A 97 10.45 -7.24 -11.27
N GLN A 98 9.47 -7.23 -12.18
CA GLN A 98 8.09 -6.86 -11.91
C GLN A 98 7.53 -7.61 -10.70
N HIS A 99 7.66 -8.94 -10.67
CA HIS A 99 7.17 -9.76 -9.57
C HIS A 99 7.71 -9.30 -8.20
N THR A 100 9.01 -9.00 -8.14
CA THR A 100 9.67 -8.54 -6.92
C THR A 100 9.20 -7.15 -6.51
N ARG A 101 9.16 -6.20 -7.46
CA ARG A 101 8.73 -4.82 -7.20
C ARG A 101 7.25 -4.75 -6.81
N CYS A 102 6.37 -5.57 -7.39
CA CYS A 102 4.98 -5.72 -6.95
C CYS A 102 4.89 -6.15 -5.48
N SER A 103 5.70 -7.13 -5.06
CA SER A 103 5.74 -7.57 -3.66
C SER A 103 6.26 -6.47 -2.72
N MET A 104 7.29 -5.72 -3.12
CA MET A 104 7.80 -4.57 -2.33
C MET A 104 6.75 -3.47 -2.19
N ALA A 105 6.09 -3.08 -3.29
CA ALA A 105 5.06 -2.05 -3.30
C ALA A 105 3.88 -2.42 -2.38
N LYS A 106 3.34 -3.63 -2.53
CA LYS A 106 2.23 -4.12 -1.72
C LYS A 106 2.59 -4.19 -0.24
N LEU A 107 3.77 -4.72 0.07
CA LEU A 107 4.28 -4.81 1.44
C LEU A 107 4.40 -3.43 2.09
N PHE A 108 5.10 -2.50 1.44
CA PHE A 108 5.34 -1.19 2.00
C PHE A 108 4.04 -0.41 2.16
N ALA A 109 3.24 -0.30 1.09
CA ALA A 109 2.04 0.52 1.08
C ALA A 109 0.98 0.02 2.06
N SER A 110 0.79 -1.30 2.22
CA SER A 110 -0.20 -1.85 3.15
C SER A 110 0.20 -1.68 4.62
N GLU A 111 1.49 -1.83 4.96
CA GLU A 111 1.98 -1.55 6.32
C GLU A 111 1.95 -0.05 6.64
N ALA A 112 2.34 0.79 5.68
CA ALA A 112 2.25 2.25 5.78
C ALA A 112 0.80 2.69 6.02
N ALA A 113 -0.14 2.21 5.21
CA ALA A 113 -1.56 2.56 5.37
C ALA A 113 -2.12 2.14 6.73
N GLY A 114 -1.68 1.00 7.27
CA GLY A 114 -2.01 0.59 8.64
C GLY A 114 -1.52 1.58 9.70
N ARG A 115 -0.27 2.06 9.61
CA ARG A 115 0.28 3.09 10.52
C ARG A 115 -0.46 4.42 10.40
N VAL A 116 -0.77 4.85 9.17
CA VAL A 116 -1.49 6.11 8.93
C VAL A 116 -2.91 6.04 9.50
N ALA A 117 -3.62 4.93 9.32
CA ALA A 117 -4.95 4.75 9.87
C ALA A 117 -4.96 4.78 11.41
N ASP A 118 -4.00 4.12 12.06
CA ASP A 118 -3.83 4.13 13.51
C ASP A 118 -3.58 5.55 14.05
N ARG A 119 -2.62 6.27 13.45
CA ARG A 119 -2.36 7.68 13.80
C ARG A 119 -3.57 8.58 13.57
N ALA A 120 -4.33 8.36 12.49
CA ALA A 120 -5.53 9.14 12.22
C ALA A 120 -6.59 8.94 13.31
N VAL A 121 -6.84 7.70 13.75
CA VAL A 121 -7.73 7.42 14.89
C VAL A 121 -7.26 8.18 16.13
N GLN A 122 -5.96 8.16 16.42
CA GLN A 122 -5.38 8.87 17.56
C GLN A 122 -5.56 10.40 17.47
N ILE A 123 -5.37 11.00 16.29
CA ILE A 123 -5.54 12.45 16.07
C ILE A 123 -7.01 12.85 16.27
N PHE A 124 -7.96 12.07 15.78
CA PHE A 124 -9.39 12.31 16.00
C PHE A 124 -9.86 12.00 17.44
N GLY A 125 -9.05 11.28 18.23
CA GLY A 125 -9.39 10.85 19.58
C GLY A 125 -10.64 9.98 19.61
N GLY A 126 -11.53 10.20 20.59
CA GLY A 126 -12.78 9.45 20.69
C GLY A 126 -13.65 9.49 19.42
N ARG A 127 -13.59 10.58 18.65
CA ARG A 127 -14.31 10.67 17.36
C ARG A 127 -13.77 9.69 16.34
N GLY A 128 -12.46 9.42 16.35
CA GLY A 128 -11.81 8.47 15.45
C GLY A 128 -12.23 7.03 15.67
N TYR A 129 -12.85 6.73 16.83
CA TYR A 129 -13.38 5.41 17.17
C TYR A 129 -14.89 5.27 16.86
N MET A 130 -15.56 6.37 16.49
CA MET A 130 -16.99 6.36 16.16
C MET A 130 -17.19 5.86 14.73
N ARG A 131 -18.21 5.03 14.49
CA ARG A 131 -18.46 4.38 13.18
C ARG A 131 -18.68 5.36 12.04
N GLU A 132 -19.14 6.57 12.35
CA GLU A 132 -19.41 7.63 11.37
C GLU A 132 -18.12 8.32 10.91
N ASN A 133 -16.99 8.09 11.60
CA ASN A 133 -15.73 8.72 11.27
C ASN A 133 -14.94 7.92 10.24
N VAL A 134 -14.31 8.66 9.33
CA VAL A 134 -13.45 8.11 8.26
C VAL A 134 -12.29 7.27 8.80
N ALA A 135 -11.71 7.65 9.94
CA ALA A 135 -10.59 6.95 10.55
C ALA A 135 -10.98 5.55 11.06
N GLU A 136 -12.15 5.42 11.71
CA GLU A 136 -12.70 4.13 12.16
C GLU A 136 -12.84 3.17 10.97
N ARG A 137 -13.49 3.66 9.91
CA ARG A 137 -13.78 2.86 8.73
C ARG A 137 -12.50 2.34 8.08
N PHE A 138 -11.56 3.22 7.78
CA PHE A 138 -10.31 2.83 7.14
C PHE A 138 -9.42 1.98 8.06
N PHE A 139 -9.43 2.19 9.38
CA PHE A 139 -8.70 1.33 10.31
C PHE A 139 -9.12 -0.13 10.19
N ARG A 140 -10.43 -0.39 10.10
CA ARG A 140 -10.94 -1.75 9.83
C ARG A 140 -10.63 -2.23 8.42
N GLU A 141 -10.93 -1.40 7.41
CA GLU A 141 -10.83 -1.80 6.00
C GLU A 141 -9.39 -2.04 5.54
N LEU A 142 -8.40 -1.31 6.06
CA LEU A 142 -7.00 -1.48 5.68
C LEU A 142 -6.33 -2.68 6.36
N ARG A 143 -6.94 -3.25 7.40
CA ARG A 143 -6.38 -4.41 8.09
C ARG A 143 -6.21 -5.61 7.17
N VAL A 144 -7.16 -5.79 6.24
CA VAL A 144 -7.20 -6.95 5.34
C VAL A 144 -6.08 -6.90 4.29
N ASP A 145 -5.58 -5.72 3.91
CA ASP A 145 -4.54 -5.56 2.87
C ASP A 145 -3.19 -6.20 3.25
N ARG A 146 -2.99 -6.46 4.54
CA ARG A 146 -1.83 -7.20 5.07
C ARG A 146 -2.04 -8.71 5.16
N ILE A 147 -3.24 -9.20 4.83
CA ILE A 147 -3.67 -10.59 5.00
C ILE A 147 -3.97 -11.22 3.64
N TRP A 148 -4.92 -10.65 2.90
CA TRP A 148 -5.33 -11.22 1.63
C TRP A 148 -4.28 -10.99 0.54
N GLU A 149 -4.35 -11.83 -0.48
CA GLU A 149 -3.54 -11.67 -1.70
C GLU A 149 -2.04 -11.69 -1.40
N GLY A 150 -1.68 -12.60 -0.48
CA GLY A 150 -0.36 -12.84 0.07
C GLY A 150 -0.06 -11.92 1.25
N THR A 151 0.04 -12.48 2.46
CA THR A 151 0.35 -11.72 3.68
C THR A 151 1.66 -10.93 3.58
N SER A 152 1.86 -9.96 4.47
CA SER A 152 3.13 -9.22 4.54
C SER A 152 4.34 -10.17 4.64
N GLU A 153 4.24 -11.28 5.35
CA GLU A 153 5.30 -12.28 5.52
C GLU A 153 5.58 -13.02 4.20
N ILE A 154 4.55 -13.35 3.44
CA ILE A 154 4.73 -13.93 2.10
C ILE A 154 5.41 -12.94 1.16
N GLN A 155 5.06 -11.66 1.20
CA GLN A 155 5.76 -10.65 0.41
C GLN A 155 7.23 -10.54 0.82
N ARG A 156 7.55 -10.58 2.12
CA ARG A 156 8.92 -10.59 2.62
C ARG A 156 9.71 -11.81 2.13
N ASN A 157 9.09 -12.99 2.13
CA ASN A 157 9.71 -14.22 1.61
C ASN A 157 10.05 -14.09 0.12
N ILE A 158 9.14 -13.55 -0.69
CA ILE A 158 9.38 -13.30 -2.12
C ILE A 158 10.54 -12.33 -2.31
N VAL A 159 10.53 -11.20 -1.59
CA VAL A 159 11.59 -10.19 -1.69
C VAL A 159 12.95 -10.77 -1.26
N ALA A 160 13.00 -11.52 -0.16
CA ALA A 160 14.23 -12.14 0.32
C ALA A 160 14.79 -13.17 -0.67
N ASP A 161 13.93 -14.04 -1.22
CA ASP A 161 14.33 -15.03 -2.23
C ASP A 161 14.87 -14.38 -3.49
N GLN A 162 14.20 -13.34 -4.00
CA GLN A 162 14.63 -12.65 -5.20
C GLN A 162 15.90 -11.82 -4.97
N LEU A 163 16.05 -11.21 -3.79
CA LEU A 163 17.27 -10.52 -3.40
C LEU A 163 18.47 -11.47 -3.39
N ALA A 164 18.33 -12.67 -2.82
CA ALA A 164 19.40 -13.67 -2.82
C ALA A 164 19.77 -14.14 -4.23
N LYS A 165 18.80 -14.26 -5.14
CA LYS A 165 19.02 -14.74 -6.51
C LYS A 165 19.56 -13.68 -7.46
N ARG A 166 19.21 -12.41 -7.25
CA ARG A 166 19.44 -11.34 -8.25
C ARG A 166 20.35 -10.22 -7.76
N GLY A 167 20.47 -10.02 -6.45
CA GLY A 167 21.18 -8.89 -5.88
C GLY A 167 20.44 -7.56 -6.01
N VAL A 168 20.91 -6.55 -5.28
CA VAL A 168 20.26 -5.23 -5.15
C VAL A 168 20.18 -4.51 -6.50
N SER A 169 21.30 -4.41 -7.23
CA SER A 169 21.38 -3.62 -8.47
C SER A 169 20.42 -4.11 -9.56
N ASN A 170 20.18 -5.41 -9.66
CA ASN A 170 19.24 -5.94 -10.66
C ASN A 170 17.77 -5.76 -10.26
N LEU A 171 17.49 -5.56 -8.97
CA LEU A 171 16.11 -5.40 -8.47
C LEU A 171 15.65 -3.95 -8.49
N ILE A 172 16.52 -3.03 -8.06
CA ILE A 172 16.18 -1.61 -7.86
C ILE A 172 17.21 -0.65 -8.46
N GLY A 173 18.22 -1.14 -9.18
CA GLY A 173 19.15 -0.28 -9.90
C GLY A 173 18.48 0.45 -11.05
N GLU A 174 19.02 1.61 -11.39
CA GLU A 174 18.66 2.32 -12.60
C GLU A 174 19.13 1.51 -13.82
N GLU A 175 18.23 1.19 -14.74
CA GLU A 175 18.66 0.92 -16.11
C GLU A 175 19.29 2.21 -16.62
N ALA A 176 20.52 2.14 -17.14
CA ALA A 176 21.14 3.29 -17.79
C ALA A 176 20.14 3.84 -18.81
N ALA A 177 19.73 5.10 -18.63
CA ALA A 177 18.91 5.78 -19.61
C ALA A 177 19.60 5.65 -20.98
N PRO A 178 18.84 5.38 -22.06
CA PRO A 178 19.40 5.19 -23.39
C PRO A 178 20.20 6.41 -23.87
#